data_AF-A0AAD7VHQ5-F1
#
_entry.id   AF-A0AAD7VHQ5-F1
#
_cell.length_a   1.000
_cell.length_b   1.000
_cell.length_c   1.000
_cell.angle_alpha   90.00
_cell.angle_beta   90.00
_cell.angle_gamma   90.00
#
_symmetry.space_group_name_H-M   'P 1'
#
loop_
_entity.id
_entity.type
_entity.pdbx_description
1 polymer ?
#
loop_
_entity_poly.entity_id
_entity_poly.type
_entity_poly.pdbx_seq_one_letter_code
_entity_poly.pdbx_strand_id
1 'polypeptide(L)'
;MSVGTEITYGNSMVPDDGWVEYLNQKWDRNMVFEETSKFPELTPQSETEQRPHKVSFYVKKDKARDVTKALSEIFEKRGLDVKIIYSGGMDLDILPQGAGKGQALAYLLKKFKTEGRQPVNTLVCGDSGNDAELFSIPEVYGVMVSNAQEELLKWHSENAKDNPKIIHATERCASGIIQAIGHFNLGPNKSPRDVSDISDESLENTNPAHEVVKFNLFFERWRRAEVDNNEIYLASLKAVCNASGTFIHPSGVEYPLDSSTNLLRKSYGDKQGKHYRVWVDQVLPRQIGSDTWLVKFNKWELSGEERRCCLTTAILSTKEGAWFTWMHVHQTWVERSGESDWLF
;
A
#
# COMPACT_ATOMS: atom_id res chain seq x y z
N MET A 1 -3.89 -9.15 13.85
CA MET A 1 -4.59 -8.71 12.62
C MET A 1 -6.11 -8.70 12.81
N SER A 2 -6.84 -7.75 12.20
CA SER A 2 -8.32 -7.66 12.31
C SER A 2 -9.10 -8.69 11.49
N VAL A 3 -8.49 -9.30 10.47
CA VAL A 3 -9.10 -10.39 9.66
C VAL A 3 -10.44 -9.97 9.01
N GLY A 4 -10.54 -8.71 8.60
CA GLY A 4 -11.75 -8.17 7.97
C GLY A 4 -12.82 -7.70 8.95
N THR A 5 -12.51 -7.53 10.23
CA THR A 5 -13.47 -6.95 11.20
C THR A 5 -13.42 -5.43 11.26
N GLU A 6 -12.49 -4.79 10.55
CA GLU A 6 -12.28 -3.35 10.58
C GLU A 6 -12.07 -2.83 9.15
N ILE A 7 -12.76 -1.74 8.83
CA ILE A 7 -12.53 -0.93 7.63
C ILE A 7 -12.24 0.48 8.13
N THR A 8 -11.14 1.06 7.68
CA THR A 8 -10.67 2.38 8.14
C THR A 8 -10.20 3.23 6.97
N TYR A 9 -10.40 4.55 7.06
CA TYR A 9 -10.11 5.48 5.98
C TYR A 9 -9.02 6.50 6.32
N GLY A 10 -8.13 6.73 5.35
CA GLY A 10 -7.10 7.75 5.38
C GLY A 10 -6.02 7.50 6.44
N ASN A 11 -5.11 8.47 6.57
CA ASN A 11 -3.98 8.37 7.51
C ASN A 11 -4.41 8.41 8.98
N SER A 12 -5.57 9.00 9.27
CA SER A 12 -6.15 9.00 10.61
C SER A 12 -6.86 7.69 10.96
N MET A 13 -6.92 6.73 10.04
CA MET A 13 -7.55 5.41 10.23
C MET A 13 -8.98 5.53 10.78
N VAL A 14 -9.77 6.45 10.22
CA VAL A 14 -11.16 6.71 10.68
C VAL A 14 -12.01 5.47 10.39
N PRO A 15 -12.67 4.87 11.39
CA PRO A 15 -13.50 3.69 11.18
C PRO A 15 -14.67 3.93 10.22
N ASP A 16 -15.07 2.89 9.50
CA ASP A 16 -16.34 2.85 8.79
C ASP A 16 -17.48 2.52 9.77
N ASP A 17 -18.23 3.53 10.18
CA ASP A 17 -19.36 3.37 11.11
C ASP A 17 -20.43 2.40 10.59
N GLY A 18 -20.64 2.35 9.27
CA GLY A 18 -21.61 1.45 8.65
C GLY A 18 -21.17 -0.01 8.72
N TRP A 19 -19.87 -0.28 8.60
CA TRP A 19 -19.30 -1.61 8.80
C TRP A 19 -19.35 -2.02 10.28
N VAL A 20 -19.03 -1.11 11.19
CA VAL A 20 -19.12 -1.36 12.64
C VAL A 20 -20.55 -1.74 13.03
N GLU A 21 -21.55 -0.98 12.56
CA GLU A 21 -22.96 -1.27 12.86
C GLU A 21 -23.44 -2.58 12.23
N TYR A 22 -22.99 -2.90 11.02
CA TYR A 22 -23.26 -4.18 10.38
C TYR A 22 -22.74 -5.35 11.22
N LEU A 23 -21.54 -5.24 11.79
CA LEU A 23 -20.92 -6.27 12.62
C LEU A 23 -21.49 -6.37 14.05
N ASN A 24 -22.18 -5.33 14.53
CA ASN A 24 -22.85 -5.37 15.84
C ASN A 24 -24.07 -6.31 15.86
N GLN A 25 -24.60 -6.68 14.69
CA GLN A 25 -25.78 -7.53 14.60
C GLN A 25 -25.51 -8.92 15.19
N LYS A 26 -26.21 -9.24 16.30
CA LYS A 26 -26.09 -10.50 17.03
C LYS A 26 -24.65 -10.83 17.47
N TRP A 27 -23.87 -9.80 17.72
CA TRP A 27 -22.52 -9.91 18.27
C TRP A 27 -22.47 -9.33 19.69
N ASP A 28 -21.93 -10.10 20.62
CA ASP A 28 -21.57 -9.62 21.95
C ASP A 28 -20.23 -10.22 22.36
N ARG A 29 -19.20 -9.39 22.31
CA ARG A 29 -17.83 -9.78 22.64
C ARG A 29 -17.70 -10.32 24.07
N ASN A 30 -18.44 -9.77 25.03
CA ASN A 30 -18.34 -10.18 26.42
C ASN A 30 -18.95 -11.57 26.62
N MET A 31 -20.09 -11.86 25.98
CA MET A 31 -20.66 -13.21 25.99
C MET A 31 -19.73 -14.22 25.31
N VAL A 32 -19.08 -13.84 24.20
CA VAL A 32 -18.08 -14.70 23.54
C VAL A 32 -16.92 -15.02 24.48
N PHE A 33 -16.38 -14.01 25.16
CA PHE A 33 -15.29 -14.20 26.10
C PHE A 33 -15.71 -15.04 27.34
N GLU A 34 -16.93 -14.83 27.85
CA GLU A 34 -17.48 -15.62 28.95
C GLU A 34 -17.53 -17.11 28.59
N GLU A 35 -18.08 -17.46 27.44
CA GLU A 35 -18.22 -18.87 27.05
C GLU A 35 -16.87 -19.52 26.73
N THR A 36 -15.98 -18.80 26.05
CA THR A 36 -14.64 -19.32 25.72
C THR A 36 -13.77 -19.53 26.96
N SER A 37 -13.94 -18.71 28.02
CA SER A 37 -13.22 -18.89 29.28
C SER A 37 -13.49 -20.24 29.98
N LYS A 38 -14.58 -20.94 29.59
CA LYS A 38 -14.97 -22.25 30.13
C LYS A 38 -14.23 -23.42 29.47
N PHE A 39 -13.46 -23.16 28.40
CA PHE A 39 -12.70 -24.17 27.65
C PHE A 39 -11.22 -24.16 28.05
N PRO A 40 -10.73 -25.18 28.79
CA PRO A 40 -9.32 -25.26 29.19
C PRO A 40 -8.36 -25.47 28.01
N GLU A 41 -8.85 -25.88 26.85
CA GLU A 41 -8.07 -26.04 25.62
C GLU A 41 -7.70 -24.71 24.96
N LEU A 42 -8.37 -23.60 25.33
CA LEU A 42 -8.16 -22.29 24.75
C LEU A 42 -7.23 -21.44 25.61
N THR A 43 -6.19 -20.90 24.99
CA THR A 43 -5.31 -19.89 25.61
C THR A 43 -5.51 -18.56 24.88
N PRO A 44 -5.91 -17.46 25.55
CA PRO A 44 -6.05 -16.17 24.88
C PRO A 44 -4.73 -15.73 24.22
N GLN A 45 -4.82 -15.18 23.01
CA GLN A 45 -3.68 -14.48 22.40
C GLN A 45 -3.45 -13.11 23.05
N SER A 46 -2.37 -12.43 22.68
CA SER A 46 -2.01 -11.11 23.22
C SER A 46 -3.15 -10.09 23.07
N GLU A 47 -3.16 -9.07 23.92
CA GLU A 47 -4.17 -7.98 23.87
C GLU A 47 -4.22 -7.30 22.49
N THR A 48 -3.08 -7.25 21.79
CA THR A 48 -2.96 -6.73 20.42
C THR A 48 -3.71 -7.55 19.37
N GLU A 49 -4.15 -8.77 19.69
CA GLU A 49 -4.97 -9.63 18.82
C GLU A 49 -6.44 -9.68 19.24
N GLN A 50 -6.78 -9.01 20.35
CA GLN A 50 -8.15 -8.81 20.79
C GLN A 50 -8.68 -7.49 20.21
N ARG A 51 -9.87 -7.52 19.60
CA ARG A 51 -10.53 -6.34 19.00
C ARG A 51 -12.01 -6.30 19.36
N PRO A 52 -12.72 -5.18 19.10
CA PRO A 52 -14.15 -5.08 19.40
C PRO A 52 -15.00 -6.19 18.75
N HIS A 53 -14.64 -6.60 17.52
CA HIS A 53 -15.35 -7.64 16.76
C HIS A 53 -14.48 -8.87 16.47
N LYS A 54 -13.43 -9.10 17.26
CA LYS A 54 -12.58 -10.29 17.16
C LYS A 54 -12.02 -10.71 18.52
N VAL A 55 -12.12 -12.00 18.82
CA VAL A 55 -11.54 -12.62 20.01
C VAL A 55 -10.71 -13.82 19.59
N SER A 56 -9.45 -13.85 20.02
CA SER A 56 -8.43 -14.73 19.44
C SER A 56 -7.80 -15.63 20.49
N PHE A 57 -7.64 -16.90 20.17
CA PHE A 57 -7.09 -17.92 21.05
C PHE A 57 -6.06 -18.80 20.34
N TYR A 58 -5.24 -19.48 21.11
CA TYR A 58 -4.47 -20.64 20.67
C TYR A 58 -5.20 -21.92 21.06
N VAL A 59 -5.22 -22.89 20.15
CA VAL A 59 -5.78 -24.23 20.36
C VAL A 59 -4.90 -25.26 19.66
N LYS A 60 -4.69 -26.41 20.31
CA LYS A 60 -3.95 -27.52 19.68
C LYS A 60 -4.74 -28.11 18.52
N LYS A 61 -4.05 -28.48 17.44
CA LYS A 61 -4.65 -29.00 16.19
C LYS A 61 -5.58 -30.20 16.42
N ASP A 62 -5.24 -31.09 17.33
CA ASP A 62 -6.05 -32.28 17.67
C ASP A 62 -7.33 -31.95 18.46
N LYS A 63 -7.41 -30.75 19.05
CA LYS A 63 -8.57 -30.27 19.81
C LYS A 63 -9.43 -29.26 19.05
N ALA A 64 -8.85 -28.59 18.05
CA ALA A 64 -9.49 -27.49 17.33
C ALA A 64 -10.89 -27.84 16.80
N ARG A 65 -11.06 -29.03 16.21
CA ARG A 65 -12.35 -29.47 15.63
C ARG A 65 -13.45 -29.61 16.69
N ASP A 66 -13.14 -30.24 17.81
CA ASP A 66 -14.12 -30.52 18.86
C ASP A 66 -14.50 -29.24 19.60
N VAL A 67 -13.51 -28.39 19.91
CA VAL A 67 -13.74 -27.07 20.52
C VAL A 67 -14.58 -26.17 19.63
N THR A 68 -14.25 -26.10 18.34
CA THR A 68 -15.01 -25.30 17.35
C THR A 68 -16.47 -25.74 17.30
N LYS A 69 -16.72 -27.06 17.21
CA LYS A 69 -18.09 -27.58 17.16
C LYS A 69 -18.88 -27.25 18.43
N ALA A 70 -18.29 -27.45 19.61
CA ALA A 70 -18.95 -27.17 20.89
C ALA A 70 -19.28 -25.69 21.05
N LEU A 71 -18.33 -24.81 20.70
CA LEU A 71 -18.54 -23.36 20.74
C LEU A 71 -19.65 -22.91 19.79
N SER A 72 -19.69 -23.41 18.55
CA SER A 72 -20.77 -23.08 17.61
C SER A 72 -22.15 -23.38 18.19
N GLU A 73 -22.34 -24.55 18.81
CA GLU A 73 -23.62 -24.91 19.44
C GLU A 73 -23.97 -24.02 20.65
N ILE A 74 -22.97 -23.60 21.43
CA ILE A 74 -23.17 -22.70 22.59
C ILE A 74 -23.57 -21.31 22.13
N PHE A 75 -22.86 -20.76 21.14
CA PHE A 75 -23.11 -19.42 20.64
C PHE A 75 -24.49 -19.31 19.97
N GLU A 76 -24.88 -20.33 19.20
CA GLU A 76 -26.23 -20.41 18.61
C GLU A 76 -27.31 -20.39 19.72
N LYS A 77 -27.14 -21.18 20.80
CA LYS A 77 -28.07 -21.20 21.94
C LYS A 77 -28.13 -19.87 22.70
N ARG A 78 -27.04 -19.12 22.71
CA ARG A 78 -26.96 -17.76 23.29
C ARG A 78 -27.52 -16.68 22.35
N GLY A 79 -27.97 -17.03 21.15
CA GLY A 79 -28.50 -16.10 20.16
C GLY A 79 -27.43 -15.26 19.45
N LEU A 80 -26.17 -15.68 19.55
CA LEU A 80 -25.05 -15.04 18.87
C LEU A 80 -24.87 -15.64 17.47
N ASP A 81 -24.54 -14.79 16.52
CA ASP A 81 -24.23 -15.20 15.15
C ASP A 81 -22.73 -15.00 14.91
N VAL A 82 -21.97 -16.07 15.02
CA VAL A 82 -20.51 -16.02 15.03
C VAL A 82 -19.90 -16.98 14.04
N LYS A 83 -18.74 -16.56 13.53
CA LYS A 83 -17.86 -17.33 12.68
C LYS A 83 -16.60 -17.66 13.45
N ILE A 84 -16.21 -18.93 13.40
CA ILE A 84 -14.99 -19.44 14.02
C ILE A 84 -14.00 -19.81 12.92
N ILE A 85 -12.83 -19.19 12.91
CA ILE A 85 -11.78 -19.39 11.91
C ILE A 85 -10.59 -20.03 12.60
N TYR A 86 -10.19 -21.21 12.15
CA TYR A 86 -8.94 -21.85 12.55
C TYR A 86 -7.89 -21.68 11.45
N SER A 87 -6.70 -21.19 11.80
CA SER A 87 -5.62 -20.91 10.83
C SER A 87 -4.23 -21.09 11.43
N GLY A 88 -3.19 -21.17 10.59
CA GLY A 88 -1.79 -21.22 11.05
C GLY A 88 -1.45 -22.46 11.89
N GLY A 89 -2.30 -23.48 11.91
CA GLY A 89 -2.12 -24.68 12.70
C GLY A 89 -2.29 -24.52 14.22
N MET A 90 -2.64 -23.34 14.72
CA MET A 90 -2.86 -23.10 16.16
C MET A 90 -3.81 -21.95 16.50
N ASP A 91 -4.07 -21.03 15.57
CA ASP A 91 -4.86 -19.84 15.85
C ASP A 91 -6.35 -20.10 15.66
N LEU A 92 -7.16 -19.67 16.64
CA LEU A 92 -8.62 -19.74 16.61
C LEU A 92 -9.21 -18.36 16.83
N ASP A 93 -9.76 -17.79 15.78
CA ASP A 93 -10.42 -16.48 15.78
C ASP A 93 -11.94 -16.65 15.84
N ILE A 94 -12.59 -15.91 16.73
CA ILE A 94 -14.06 -15.85 16.82
C ILE A 94 -14.49 -14.43 16.47
N LEU A 95 -15.33 -14.31 15.45
CA LEU A 95 -15.77 -13.07 14.82
C LEU A 95 -17.30 -13.09 14.65
N PRO A 96 -17.96 -11.95 14.41
CA PRO A 96 -19.34 -11.95 13.91
C PRO A 96 -19.47 -12.78 12.62
N GLN A 97 -20.62 -13.41 12.39
CA GLN A 97 -20.86 -14.26 11.22
C GLN A 97 -20.67 -13.50 9.89
N GLY A 98 -21.08 -12.23 9.85
CA GLY A 98 -20.91 -11.34 8.70
C GLY A 98 -19.47 -10.82 8.52
N ALA A 99 -18.53 -11.16 9.40
CA ALA A 99 -17.15 -10.71 9.29
C ALA A 99 -16.28 -11.63 8.41
N GLY A 100 -15.05 -11.17 8.14
CA GLY A 100 -14.07 -11.87 7.33
C GLY A 100 -13.58 -11.01 6.18
N LYS A 101 -12.37 -11.29 5.67
CA LYS A 101 -11.76 -10.52 4.58
C LYS A 101 -12.65 -10.48 3.32
N GLY A 102 -13.27 -11.61 2.96
CA GLY A 102 -14.22 -11.69 1.85
C GLY A 102 -15.47 -10.85 2.07
N GLN A 103 -16.10 -10.93 3.24
CA GLN A 103 -17.30 -10.14 3.54
C GLN A 103 -17.02 -8.64 3.60
N ALA A 104 -15.89 -8.24 4.18
CA ALA A 104 -15.44 -6.84 4.19
C ALA A 104 -15.22 -6.31 2.76
N LEU A 105 -14.62 -7.12 1.87
CA LEU A 105 -14.47 -6.74 0.47
C LEU A 105 -15.82 -6.65 -0.26
N ALA A 106 -16.72 -7.60 -0.05
CA ALA A 106 -18.07 -7.56 -0.62
C ALA A 106 -18.85 -6.33 -0.18
N TYR A 107 -18.74 -5.94 1.10
CA TYR A 107 -19.29 -4.71 1.65
C TYR A 107 -18.72 -3.47 0.94
N LEU A 108 -17.39 -3.38 0.78
CA LEU A 108 -16.73 -2.27 0.10
C LEU A 108 -17.14 -2.14 -1.37
N LEU A 109 -17.15 -3.25 -2.10
CA LEU A 109 -17.56 -3.26 -3.51
C LEU A 109 -19.01 -2.80 -3.67
N LYS A 110 -19.92 -3.27 -2.80
CA LYS A 110 -21.31 -2.81 -2.77
C LYS A 110 -21.41 -1.31 -2.49
N LYS A 111 -20.69 -0.83 -1.47
CA LYS A 111 -20.67 0.60 -1.08
C LYS A 111 -20.17 1.48 -2.22
N PHE A 112 -19.03 1.14 -2.82
CA PHE A 112 -18.49 1.89 -3.96
C PHE A 112 -19.40 1.86 -5.17
N LYS A 113 -20.07 0.74 -5.44
CA LYS A 113 -21.10 0.67 -6.48
C LYS A 113 -22.26 1.62 -6.20
N THR A 114 -22.77 1.67 -4.97
CA THR A 114 -23.85 2.59 -4.60
C THR A 114 -23.45 4.07 -4.67
N GLU A 115 -22.17 4.38 -4.45
CA GLU A 115 -21.62 5.73 -4.54
C GLU A 115 -21.22 6.13 -5.98
N GLY A 116 -21.44 5.25 -6.98
CA GLY A 116 -21.04 5.50 -8.37
C GLY A 116 -19.51 5.47 -8.58
N ARG A 117 -18.77 4.83 -7.68
CA ARG A 117 -17.30 4.73 -7.66
C ARG A 117 -16.81 3.29 -7.76
N GLN A 118 -17.54 2.44 -8.48
CA GLN A 118 -17.18 1.03 -8.63
C GLN A 118 -15.76 0.90 -9.22
N PRO A 119 -14.86 0.13 -8.60
CA PRO A 119 -13.54 -0.14 -9.17
C PRO A 119 -13.68 -0.85 -10.52
N VAL A 120 -12.87 -0.44 -11.50
CA VAL A 120 -12.83 -1.10 -12.82
C VAL A 120 -12.30 -2.53 -12.70
N ASN A 121 -11.24 -2.70 -11.90
CA ASN A 121 -10.64 -3.99 -11.59
C ASN A 121 -10.40 -4.07 -10.09
N THR A 122 -10.47 -5.28 -9.53
CA THR A 122 -10.11 -5.58 -8.14
C THR A 122 -9.16 -6.76 -8.14
N LEU A 123 -7.98 -6.60 -7.53
CA LEU A 123 -7.02 -7.69 -7.32
C LEU A 123 -6.96 -8.02 -5.83
N VAL A 124 -7.24 -9.27 -5.47
CA VAL A 124 -7.04 -9.80 -4.12
C VAL A 124 -5.75 -10.60 -4.07
N CYS A 125 -5.03 -10.46 -2.96
CA CYS A 125 -3.74 -11.10 -2.74
C CYS A 125 -3.81 -11.86 -1.41
N GLY A 126 -3.45 -13.14 -1.41
CA GLY A 126 -3.56 -13.98 -0.21
C GLY A 126 -2.39 -14.93 -0.04
N ASP A 127 -2.12 -15.29 1.21
CA ASP A 127 -1.08 -16.25 1.59
C ASP A 127 -1.56 -17.29 2.60
N SER A 128 -2.71 -17.12 3.24
CA SER A 128 -3.21 -18.04 4.27
C SER A 128 -4.71 -18.33 4.17
N GLY A 129 -5.21 -19.25 5.00
CA GLY A 129 -6.61 -19.68 4.96
C GLY A 129 -7.63 -18.56 5.21
N ASN A 130 -7.25 -17.51 5.96
CA ASN A 130 -8.13 -16.38 6.21
C ASN A 130 -8.37 -15.50 4.95
N ASP A 131 -7.57 -15.69 3.90
CA ASP A 131 -7.71 -15.02 2.61
C ASP A 131 -8.63 -15.77 1.65
N ALA A 132 -8.94 -17.05 1.91
CA ALA A 132 -9.68 -17.91 0.97
C ALA A 132 -10.99 -17.27 0.48
N GLU A 133 -11.72 -16.61 1.38
CA GLU A 133 -12.99 -15.96 1.03
C GLU A 133 -12.86 -14.77 0.07
N LEU A 134 -11.69 -14.13 0.01
CA LEU A 134 -11.44 -13.07 -0.96
C LEU A 134 -11.55 -13.61 -2.40
N PHE A 135 -11.05 -14.82 -2.61
CA PHE A 135 -11.03 -15.48 -3.92
C PHE A 135 -12.40 -16.02 -4.35
N SER A 136 -13.35 -16.14 -3.42
CA SER A 136 -14.73 -16.54 -3.72
C SER A 136 -15.56 -15.42 -4.36
N ILE A 137 -15.07 -14.19 -4.40
CA ILE A 137 -15.81 -13.04 -4.95
C ILE A 137 -15.74 -13.09 -6.50
N PRO A 138 -16.86 -13.21 -7.23
CA PRO A 138 -16.83 -13.46 -8.68
C PRO A 138 -16.18 -12.34 -9.54
N GLU A 139 -16.22 -11.11 -9.04
CA GLU A 139 -15.78 -9.91 -9.76
C GLU A 139 -14.27 -9.63 -9.62
N VAL A 140 -13.53 -10.39 -8.81
CA VAL A 140 -12.10 -10.12 -8.52
C VAL A 140 -11.16 -10.97 -9.37
N TYR A 141 -9.96 -10.41 -9.60
CA TYR A 141 -8.76 -11.17 -9.90
C TYR A 141 -8.09 -11.59 -8.59
N GLY A 142 -7.46 -12.75 -8.55
CA GLY A 142 -6.85 -13.29 -7.35
C GLY A 142 -5.43 -13.78 -7.60
N VAL A 143 -4.55 -13.51 -6.65
CA VAL A 143 -3.21 -14.11 -6.59
C VAL A 143 -2.93 -14.74 -5.24
N MET A 144 -2.58 -16.03 -5.25
CA MET A 144 -1.89 -16.66 -4.13
C MET A 144 -0.39 -16.52 -4.35
N VAL A 145 0.33 -15.94 -3.39
CA VAL A 145 1.79 -15.82 -3.51
C VAL A 145 2.46 -17.19 -3.36
N SER A 146 3.64 -17.42 -3.94
CA SER A 146 4.28 -18.74 -3.91
C SER A 146 4.60 -19.28 -2.52
N ASN A 147 4.68 -18.41 -1.51
CA ASN A 147 4.84 -18.77 -0.10
C ASN A 147 3.50 -18.93 0.64
N ALA A 148 2.40 -19.17 -0.08
CA ALA A 148 1.10 -19.44 0.50
C ALA A 148 1.10 -20.74 1.32
N GLN A 149 0.32 -20.75 2.39
CA GLN A 149 0.17 -21.87 3.29
C GLN A 149 -0.71 -22.97 2.68
N GLU A 150 -0.52 -24.20 3.18
CA GLU A 150 -1.14 -25.41 2.65
C GLU A 150 -2.67 -25.31 2.62
N GLU A 151 -3.29 -24.68 3.62
CA GLU A 151 -4.74 -24.53 3.68
C GLU A 151 -5.32 -23.70 2.53
N LEU A 152 -4.63 -22.65 2.08
CA LEU A 152 -5.08 -21.81 0.97
C LEU A 152 -4.90 -22.54 -0.36
N LEU A 153 -3.77 -23.24 -0.52
CA LEU A 153 -3.50 -24.05 -1.71
C LEU A 153 -4.50 -25.20 -1.86
N LYS A 154 -4.84 -25.85 -0.73
CA LYS A 154 -5.88 -26.87 -0.69
C LYS A 154 -7.24 -26.27 -1.07
N TRP A 155 -7.63 -25.16 -0.47
CA TRP A 155 -8.87 -24.46 -0.83
C TRP A 155 -8.91 -24.15 -2.33
N HIS A 156 -7.82 -23.65 -2.92
CA HIS A 156 -7.75 -23.38 -4.35
C HIS A 156 -7.95 -24.63 -5.19
N SER A 157 -7.29 -25.74 -4.83
CA SER A 157 -7.43 -27.01 -5.56
C SER A 157 -8.86 -27.55 -5.56
N GLU A 158 -9.63 -27.28 -4.50
CA GLU A 158 -11.00 -27.74 -4.31
C GLU A 158 -12.05 -26.79 -4.91
N ASN A 159 -11.78 -25.48 -4.95
CA ASN A 159 -12.80 -24.46 -5.23
C ASN A 159 -12.51 -23.59 -6.47
N ALA A 160 -11.24 -23.45 -6.87
CA ALA A 160 -10.83 -22.40 -7.81
C ALA A 160 -9.82 -22.86 -8.88
N LYS A 161 -9.49 -24.15 -8.95
CA LYS A 161 -8.46 -24.71 -9.83
C LYS A 161 -8.59 -24.31 -11.31
N ASP A 162 -9.83 -24.24 -11.80
CA ASP A 162 -10.13 -23.91 -13.21
C ASP A 162 -10.59 -22.46 -13.39
N ASN A 163 -10.47 -21.60 -12.37
CA ASN A 163 -10.86 -20.21 -12.46
C ASN A 163 -9.74 -19.37 -13.12
N PRO A 164 -9.93 -18.86 -14.36
CA PRO A 164 -8.89 -18.12 -15.07
C PRO A 164 -8.56 -16.76 -14.44
N LYS A 165 -9.36 -16.29 -13.49
CA LYS A 165 -9.10 -15.04 -12.75
C LYS A 165 -8.23 -15.25 -11.52
N ILE A 166 -7.84 -16.47 -11.20
CA ILE A 166 -7.04 -16.79 -10.02
C ILE A 166 -5.77 -17.48 -10.46
N ILE A 167 -4.63 -16.99 -9.96
CA ILE A 167 -3.32 -17.61 -10.22
C ILE A 167 -2.62 -17.95 -8.91
N HIS A 168 -1.81 -19.01 -8.96
CA HIS A 168 -0.77 -19.25 -7.98
C HIS A 168 0.55 -18.71 -8.55
N ALA A 169 1.08 -17.65 -7.95
CA ALA A 169 2.28 -16.97 -8.42
C ALA A 169 3.51 -17.87 -8.26
N THR A 170 4.49 -17.70 -9.15
CA THR A 170 5.82 -18.32 -8.98
C THR A 170 6.70 -17.52 -8.04
N GLU A 171 6.41 -16.22 -7.89
CA GLU A 171 7.16 -15.28 -7.07
C GLU A 171 6.63 -15.19 -5.62
N ARG A 172 7.50 -14.84 -4.68
CA ARG A 172 7.18 -14.74 -3.24
C ARG A 172 6.70 -13.34 -2.88
N CYS A 173 5.84 -13.25 -1.86
CA CYS A 173 5.43 -12.00 -1.22
C CYS A 173 5.01 -10.92 -2.25
N ALA A 174 5.52 -9.68 -2.11
CA ALA A 174 5.19 -8.56 -2.99
C ALA A 174 5.53 -8.82 -4.47
N SER A 175 6.57 -9.61 -4.77
CA SER A 175 6.91 -9.97 -6.15
C SER A 175 5.80 -10.81 -6.81
N GLY A 176 5.10 -11.66 -6.04
CA GLY A 176 3.92 -12.38 -6.53
C GLY A 176 2.75 -11.46 -6.88
N ILE A 177 2.55 -10.38 -6.10
CA ILE A 177 1.55 -9.36 -6.39
C ILE A 177 1.88 -8.63 -7.71
N ILE A 178 3.15 -8.23 -7.88
CA ILE A 178 3.64 -7.59 -9.09
C ILE A 178 3.47 -8.51 -10.31
N GLN A 179 3.81 -9.80 -10.17
CA GLN A 179 3.59 -10.81 -11.20
C GLN A 179 2.11 -10.86 -11.63
N ALA A 180 1.18 -10.85 -10.68
CA ALA A 180 -0.26 -10.86 -10.97
C ALA A 180 -0.75 -9.61 -11.67
N ILE A 181 -0.25 -8.43 -11.29
CA ILE A 181 -0.58 -7.16 -11.97
C ILE A 181 -0.23 -7.27 -13.47
N GLY A 182 0.94 -7.82 -13.80
CA GLY A 182 1.35 -8.03 -15.19
C GLY A 182 0.53 -9.13 -15.88
N HIS A 183 0.33 -10.27 -15.22
CA HIS A 183 -0.40 -11.41 -15.77
C HIS A 183 -1.84 -11.05 -16.17
N PHE A 184 -2.55 -10.30 -15.33
CA PHE A 184 -3.93 -9.86 -15.59
C PHE A 184 -4.01 -8.52 -16.33
N ASN A 185 -2.89 -7.96 -16.77
CA ASN A 185 -2.82 -6.66 -17.46
C ASN A 185 -3.52 -5.52 -16.68
N LEU A 186 -3.30 -5.47 -15.37
CA LEU A 186 -3.92 -4.48 -14.46
C LEU A 186 -3.14 -3.18 -14.34
N GLY A 187 -1.93 -3.13 -14.89
CA GLY A 187 -1.07 -1.96 -14.90
C GLY A 187 0.40 -2.32 -15.06
N PRO A 188 1.31 -1.34 -14.91
CA PRO A 188 2.74 -1.58 -14.93
C PRO A 188 3.15 -2.54 -13.80
N ASN A 189 3.91 -3.57 -14.15
CA ASN A 189 4.45 -4.56 -13.23
C ASN A 189 5.99 -4.49 -13.12
N LYS A 190 6.57 -3.36 -13.52
CA LYS A 190 7.98 -3.07 -13.33
C LYS A 190 8.09 -1.80 -12.51
N SER A 191 8.85 -1.86 -11.41
CA SER A 191 9.11 -0.66 -10.62
C SER A 191 9.88 0.35 -11.47
N PRO A 192 9.54 1.66 -11.43
CA PRO A 192 10.36 2.69 -12.07
C PRO A 192 11.83 2.66 -11.62
N ARG A 193 12.11 2.12 -10.42
CA ARG A 193 13.48 1.95 -9.91
C ARG A 193 14.28 0.89 -10.66
N ASP A 194 13.61 -0.09 -11.26
CA ASP A 194 14.24 -1.25 -11.93
C ASP A 194 14.37 -1.05 -13.46
N VAL A 195 13.98 0.13 -13.97
CA VAL A 195 14.14 0.50 -15.38
C VAL A 195 15.56 1.04 -15.58
N SER A 196 16.38 0.39 -16.41
CA SER A 196 17.78 0.77 -16.66
C SER A 196 17.88 2.09 -17.41
N ASP A 197 17.09 2.26 -18.47
CA ASP A 197 17.10 3.46 -19.31
C ASP A 197 16.00 4.42 -18.90
N ILE A 198 16.38 5.58 -18.40
CA ILE A 198 15.44 6.67 -18.04
C ILE A 198 14.79 7.25 -19.31
N SER A 199 15.42 7.04 -20.47
CA SER A 199 14.92 7.39 -21.80
C SER A 199 13.95 6.36 -22.39
N ASP A 200 13.88 5.15 -21.86
CA ASP A 200 12.99 4.12 -22.40
C ASP A 200 11.55 4.30 -21.90
N GLU A 201 10.64 4.18 -22.86
CA GLU A 201 9.20 4.01 -22.74
C GLU A 201 8.33 5.28 -22.55
N SER A 202 8.01 5.90 -23.71
CA SER A 202 6.75 5.71 -24.47
C SER A 202 5.41 5.60 -23.75
N LEU A 203 5.28 6.10 -22.52
CA LEU A 203 3.96 6.42 -21.97
C LEU A 203 3.88 7.94 -21.86
N GLU A 204 2.91 8.54 -22.55
CA GLU A 204 2.39 9.86 -22.18
C GLU A 204 2.09 9.80 -20.68
N ASN A 205 3.04 10.29 -19.88
CA ASN A 205 2.93 10.20 -18.44
C ASN A 205 1.94 11.27 -18.00
N THR A 206 0.65 10.92 -17.99
CA THR A 206 -0.44 11.80 -17.57
C THR A 206 -0.58 11.87 -16.06
N ASN A 207 0.22 11.10 -15.30
CA ASN A 207 0.13 11.06 -13.85
C ASN A 207 1.23 11.91 -13.18
N PRO A 208 0.89 13.03 -12.53
CA PRO A 208 1.87 13.89 -11.86
C PRO A 208 2.60 13.19 -10.70
N ALA A 209 2.02 12.16 -10.09
CA ALA A 209 2.71 11.39 -9.06
C ALA A 209 3.88 10.59 -9.64
N HIS A 210 3.72 10.05 -10.86
CA HIS A 210 4.75 9.29 -11.53
C HIS A 210 5.92 10.19 -11.97
N GLU A 211 5.62 11.43 -12.38
CA GLU A 211 6.64 12.46 -12.66
C GLU A 211 7.54 12.72 -11.44
N VAL A 212 6.93 12.95 -10.27
CA VAL A 212 7.66 13.16 -9.00
C VAL A 212 8.57 11.95 -8.69
N VAL A 213 8.05 10.73 -8.86
CA VAL A 213 8.83 9.50 -8.62
C VAL A 213 10.03 9.41 -9.59
N LYS A 214 9.81 9.61 -10.90
CA LYS A 214 10.87 9.57 -11.91
C LYS A 214 11.96 10.61 -11.62
N PHE A 215 11.58 11.84 -11.30
CA PHE A 215 12.53 12.90 -10.97
C PHE A 215 13.43 12.53 -9.78
N ASN A 216 12.85 12.02 -8.68
CA ASN A 216 13.62 11.67 -7.49
C ASN A 216 14.52 10.43 -7.71
N LEU A 217 14.10 9.47 -8.55
CA LEU A 217 14.95 8.34 -8.95
C LEU A 217 16.10 8.78 -9.84
N PHE A 218 15.85 9.67 -10.80
CA PHE A 218 16.91 10.30 -11.59
C PHE A 218 17.91 11.01 -10.67
N PHE A 219 17.42 11.82 -9.73
CA PHE A 219 18.25 12.56 -8.79
C PHE A 219 19.14 11.63 -7.95
N GLU A 220 18.61 10.50 -7.46
CA GLU A 220 19.41 9.48 -6.77
C GLU A 220 20.55 8.96 -7.66
N ARG A 221 20.23 8.51 -8.88
CA ARG A 221 21.20 7.93 -9.82
C ARG A 221 22.25 8.94 -10.26
N TRP A 222 21.85 10.19 -10.47
CA TRP A 222 22.74 11.30 -10.81
C TRP A 222 23.81 11.52 -9.75
N ARG A 223 23.41 11.59 -8.47
CA ARG A 223 24.35 11.75 -7.35
C ARG A 223 25.23 10.52 -7.12
N ARG A 224 24.76 9.34 -7.50
CA ARG A 224 25.54 8.09 -7.45
C ARG A 224 26.47 7.90 -8.66
N ALA A 225 26.38 8.77 -9.68
CA ALA A 225 27.05 8.61 -10.97
C ALA A 225 26.69 7.28 -11.66
N GLU A 226 25.42 6.89 -11.60
CA GLU A 226 24.87 5.67 -12.25
C GLU A 226 24.20 5.96 -13.59
N VAL A 227 24.14 7.24 -13.97
CA VAL A 227 23.72 7.71 -15.28
C VAL A 227 24.89 8.49 -15.88
N ASP A 228 25.00 8.48 -17.21
CA ASP A 228 26.06 9.23 -17.87
C ASP A 228 25.94 10.73 -17.58
N ASN A 229 27.08 11.36 -17.28
CA ASN A 229 27.18 12.81 -17.16
C ASN A 229 27.09 13.47 -18.55
N ASN A 230 25.89 13.47 -19.11
CA ASN A 230 25.60 14.01 -20.43
C ASN A 230 24.73 15.27 -20.30
N GLU A 231 25.13 16.33 -21.01
CA GLU A 231 24.38 17.60 -21.06
C GLU A 231 22.96 17.43 -21.61
N ILE A 232 22.65 16.33 -22.32
CA ILE A 232 21.29 16.00 -22.75
C ILE A 232 20.34 15.87 -21.55
N TYR A 233 20.73 15.18 -20.48
CA TYR A 233 19.86 15.00 -19.30
C TYR A 233 19.64 16.32 -18.55
N LEU A 234 20.70 17.13 -18.42
CA LEU A 234 20.60 18.45 -17.80
C LEU A 234 19.74 19.40 -18.64
N ALA A 235 19.84 19.34 -19.97
CA ALA A 235 18.99 20.10 -20.87
C ALA A 235 17.51 19.65 -20.79
N SER A 236 17.24 18.34 -20.72
CA SER A 236 15.89 17.80 -20.52
C SER A 236 15.29 18.25 -19.19
N LEU A 237 16.06 18.23 -18.10
CA LEU A 237 15.61 18.75 -16.81
C LEU A 237 15.36 20.26 -16.84
N LYS A 238 16.23 21.01 -17.51
CA LYS A 238 16.04 22.45 -17.71
C LYS A 238 14.76 22.74 -18.49
N ALA A 239 14.45 21.92 -19.50
CA ALA A 239 13.26 22.07 -20.33
C ALA A 239 11.94 21.80 -19.57
N VAL A 240 11.96 20.98 -18.52
CA VAL A 240 10.78 20.73 -17.67
C VAL A 240 10.67 21.71 -16.50
N CYS A 241 11.62 22.63 -16.31
CA CYS A 241 11.53 23.69 -15.30
C CYS A 241 10.98 24.97 -15.94
N ASN A 242 9.97 25.58 -15.33
CA ASN A 242 9.51 26.88 -15.79
C ASN A 242 10.58 27.96 -15.55
N ALA A 243 10.83 28.81 -16.54
CA ALA A 243 11.86 29.87 -16.46
C ALA A 243 11.60 30.87 -15.32
N SER A 244 10.33 31.11 -14.97
CA SER A 244 9.92 31.97 -13.85
C SER A 244 9.58 31.18 -12.59
N GLY A 245 9.86 29.88 -12.57
CA GLY A 245 9.54 29.00 -11.47
C GLY A 245 10.54 29.10 -10.32
N THR A 246 10.08 28.75 -9.11
CA THR A 246 10.87 28.91 -7.88
C THR A 246 10.97 27.60 -7.10
N PHE A 247 12.17 27.31 -6.60
CA PHE A 247 12.44 26.29 -5.59
C PHE A 247 12.72 26.97 -4.24
N ILE A 248 11.88 26.70 -3.24
CA ILE A 248 12.08 27.13 -1.85
C ILE A 248 12.68 25.94 -1.09
N HIS A 249 13.95 26.10 -0.71
CA HIS A 249 14.70 25.13 0.06
C HIS A 249 14.22 25.09 1.52
N PRO A 250 14.34 23.97 2.26
CA PRO A 250 13.97 23.89 3.68
C PRO A 250 14.68 24.89 4.61
N SER A 251 15.80 25.49 4.19
CA SER A 251 16.47 26.58 4.91
C SER A 251 15.78 27.95 4.76
N GLY A 252 14.75 28.04 3.91
CA GLY A 252 14.08 29.29 3.54
C GLY A 252 14.73 30.04 2.38
N VAL A 253 15.83 29.53 1.81
CA VAL A 253 16.47 30.15 0.65
C VAL A 253 15.68 29.82 -0.62
N GLU A 254 15.42 30.84 -1.43
CA GLU A 254 14.72 30.71 -2.70
C GLU A 254 15.72 30.68 -3.88
N TYR A 255 15.51 29.75 -4.79
CA TYR A 255 16.28 29.59 -6.03
C TYR A 255 15.35 29.62 -7.23
N PRO A 256 15.71 30.29 -8.34
CA PRO A 256 15.04 30.05 -9.62
C PRO A 256 15.20 28.58 -10.02
N LEU A 257 14.11 27.92 -10.45
CA LEU A 257 14.15 26.51 -10.86
C LEU A 257 15.13 26.26 -12.01
N ASP A 258 15.26 27.22 -12.93
CA ASP A 258 16.25 27.16 -14.01
C ASP A 258 17.69 27.09 -13.48
N SER A 259 17.98 27.86 -12.43
CA SER A 259 19.30 27.89 -11.78
C SER A 259 19.58 26.64 -10.95
N SER A 260 18.54 25.94 -10.47
CA SER A 260 18.68 24.68 -9.73
C SER A 260 19.36 23.59 -10.55
N THR A 261 19.28 23.63 -11.88
CA THR A 261 20.03 22.71 -12.76
C THR A 261 21.54 22.82 -12.59
N ASN A 262 22.06 24.01 -12.26
CA ASN A 262 23.49 24.20 -11.99
C ASN A 262 23.92 23.59 -10.66
N LEU A 263 23.06 23.67 -9.64
CA LEU A 263 23.31 23.02 -8.35
C LEU A 263 23.28 21.50 -8.51
N LEU A 264 22.34 20.97 -9.31
CA LEU A 264 22.30 19.57 -9.67
C LEU A 264 23.56 19.12 -10.43
N ARG A 265 24.03 19.92 -11.40
CA ARG A 265 25.29 19.66 -12.10
C ARG A 265 26.46 19.49 -11.12
N LYS A 266 26.52 20.31 -10.08
CA LYS A 266 27.57 20.24 -9.04
C LYS A 266 27.49 19.01 -8.14
N SER A 267 26.32 18.38 -8.00
CA SER A 267 26.13 17.20 -7.15
C SER A 267 26.36 15.87 -7.87
N TYR A 268 26.69 15.88 -9.17
CA TYR A 268 26.96 14.65 -9.91
C TYR A 268 28.07 13.82 -9.23
N GLY A 269 27.78 12.55 -8.96
CA GLY A 269 28.75 11.61 -8.38
C GLY A 269 29.17 11.89 -6.93
N ASP A 270 28.61 12.89 -6.24
CA ASP A 270 29.01 13.22 -4.85
C ASP A 270 28.66 12.11 -3.83
N LYS A 271 27.80 11.18 -4.23
CA LYS A 271 27.42 9.96 -3.50
C LYS A 271 27.89 8.67 -4.17
N GLN A 272 28.77 8.73 -5.16
CA GLN A 272 29.31 7.53 -5.81
C GLN A 272 29.98 6.60 -4.79
N GLY A 273 29.64 5.31 -4.85
CA GLY A 273 30.15 4.29 -3.92
C GLY A 273 29.65 4.40 -2.47
N LYS A 274 28.77 5.35 -2.15
CA LYS A 274 28.18 5.50 -0.81
C LYS A 274 26.83 4.79 -0.73
N HIS A 275 26.44 4.38 0.48
CA HIS A 275 25.08 3.95 0.75
C HIS A 275 24.14 5.16 0.71
N TYR A 276 23.64 5.49 -0.47
CA TYR A 276 22.77 6.63 -0.71
C TYR A 276 21.47 6.20 -1.37
N ARG A 277 20.33 6.68 -0.84
CA ARG A 277 19.00 6.37 -1.36
C ARG A 277 18.08 7.56 -1.24
N VAL A 278 17.24 7.76 -2.26
CA VAL A 278 16.15 8.74 -2.26
C VAL A 278 14.85 8.00 -2.56
N TRP A 279 13.79 8.35 -1.83
CA TRP A 279 12.45 7.86 -2.15
C TRP A 279 11.40 8.88 -1.74
N VAL A 280 10.20 8.70 -2.28
CA VAL A 280 9.05 9.53 -1.97
C VAL A 280 7.94 8.68 -1.39
N ASP A 281 7.28 9.18 -0.35
CA ASP A 281 6.14 8.56 0.30
C ASP A 281 4.93 9.49 0.22
N GLN A 282 3.72 8.92 0.28
CA GLN A 282 2.47 9.70 0.34
C GLN A 282 2.35 10.72 -0.80
N VAL A 283 2.61 10.30 -2.04
CA VAL A 283 2.50 11.18 -3.21
C VAL A 283 1.03 11.41 -3.55
N LEU A 284 0.54 12.60 -3.21
CA LEU A 284 -0.86 12.99 -3.28
C LEU A 284 -1.03 14.13 -4.29
N PRO A 285 -1.31 13.81 -5.57
CA PRO A 285 -1.65 14.82 -6.56
C PRO A 285 -3.10 15.27 -6.40
N ARG A 286 -3.33 16.58 -6.50
CA ARG A 286 -4.65 17.20 -6.54
C ARG A 286 -4.68 18.21 -7.69
N GLN A 287 -5.59 18.03 -8.62
CA GLN A 287 -5.82 19.00 -9.68
C GLN A 287 -6.40 20.29 -9.08
N ILE A 288 -5.81 21.44 -9.39
CA ILE A 288 -6.21 22.76 -8.88
C ILE A 288 -6.58 23.75 -10.00
N GLY A 289 -6.39 23.36 -11.26
CA GLY A 289 -6.81 24.10 -12.46
C GLY A 289 -6.92 23.13 -13.65
N SER A 290 -7.28 23.63 -14.83
CA SER A 290 -7.41 22.79 -16.05
C SER A 290 -6.15 21.98 -16.32
N ASP A 291 -5.00 22.64 -16.23
CA ASP A 291 -3.69 22.11 -16.61
C ASP A 291 -2.68 22.22 -15.48
N THR A 292 -3.16 22.31 -14.22
CA THR A 292 -2.33 22.60 -13.05
C THR A 292 -2.63 21.63 -11.91
N TRP A 293 -1.56 21.09 -11.35
CA TRP A 293 -1.59 20.08 -10.29
C TRP A 293 -0.78 20.54 -9.09
N LEU A 294 -1.37 20.40 -7.90
CA LEU A 294 -0.68 20.49 -6.62
C LEU A 294 -0.32 19.09 -6.17
N VAL A 295 0.97 18.78 -6.02
CA VAL A 295 1.44 17.47 -5.56
C VAL A 295 2.10 17.63 -4.21
N LYS A 296 1.60 16.91 -3.20
CA LYS A 296 2.22 16.84 -1.86
C LYS A 296 2.84 15.47 -1.67
N PHE A 297 4.04 15.41 -1.09
CA PHE A 297 4.72 14.15 -0.81
C PHE A 297 5.82 14.34 0.25
N ASN A 298 6.20 13.26 0.93
CA ASN A 298 7.39 13.25 1.76
C ASN A 298 8.57 12.78 0.91
N LYS A 299 9.61 13.60 0.78
CA LYS A 299 10.89 13.24 0.17
C LYS A 299 11.82 12.77 1.27
N TRP A 300 12.33 11.56 1.15
CA TRP A 300 13.30 10.99 2.06
C TRP A 300 14.64 10.82 1.39
N GLU A 301 15.70 11.07 2.16
CA GLU A 301 17.06 10.74 1.78
C GLU A 301 17.75 9.96 2.88
N LEU A 302 18.51 8.94 2.49
CA LEU A 302 19.40 8.17 3.34
C LEU A 302 20.81 8.32 2.81
N SER A 303 21.76 8.70 3.66
CA SER A 303 23.19 8.81 3.33
C SER A 303 24.02 8.20 4.45
N GLY A 304 24.51 6.98 4.24
CA GLY A 304 25.09 6.17 5.33
C GLY A 304 24.00 5.73 6.30
N GLU A 305 24.10 6.16 7.56
CA GLU A 305 23.10 5.93 8.60
C GLU A 305 22.15 7.13 8.78
N GLU A 306 22.50 8.29 8.22
CA GLU A 306 21.72 9.50 8.39
C GLU A 306 20.51 9.50 7.46
N ARG A 307 19.32 9.65 8.05
CA ARG A 307 18.04 9.74 7.34
C ARG A 307 17.41 11.10 7.54
N ARG A 308 17.01 11.75 6.45
CA ARG A 308 16.35 13.06 6.46
C ARG A 308 15.05 13.02 5.69
N CYS A 309 14.10 13.88 6.07
CA CYS A 309 12.79 13.98 5.44
C CYS A 309 12.36 15.42 5.23
N CYS A 310 11.88 15.71 4.04
CA CYS A 310 11.23 16.97 3.70
C CYS A 310 9.79 16.73 3.26
N LEU A 311 8.85 17.45 3.84
CA LEU A 311 7.53 17.61 3.27
C LEU A 311 7.70 18.50 2.03
N THR A 312 7.35 17.98 0.87
CA THR A 312 7.48 18.67 -0.40
C THR A 312 6.11 18.97 -0.98
N THR A 313 5.92 20.22 -1.39
CA THR A 313 4.77 20.66 -2.17
C THR A 313 5.27 21.16 -3.53
N ALA A 314 4.79 20.55 -4.61
CA ALA A 314 5.13 20.92 -5.97
C ALA A 314 3.89 21.39 -6.73
N ILE A 315 4.06 22.38 -7.60
CA ILE A 315 3.07 22.77 -8.61
C ILE A 315 3.60 22.35 -9.97
N LEU A 316 2.86 21.47 -10.64
CA LEU A 316 3.16 20.99 -11.99
C LEU A 316 2.11 21.50 -12.97
N SER A 317 2.51 21.76 -14.22
CA SER A 317 1.59 22.15 -15.29
C SER A 317 1.76 21.30 -16.54
N THR A 318 0.67 21.03 -17.25
CA THR A 318 0.65 20.32 -18.55
C THR A 318 0.47 21.29 -19.74
N LYS A 319 0.57 22.61 -19.52
CA LYS A 319 0.22 23.63 -20.52
C LYS A 319 1.19 23.71 -21.71
N GLU A 320 2.44 23.29 -21.52
CA GLU A 320 3.53 23.49 -22.50
C GLU A 320 3.89 22.23 -23.31
N GLY A 321 3.02 21.22 -23.36
CA GLY A 321 3.20 20.03 -24.20
C GLY A 321 2.64 18.75 -23.57
N ALA A 322 3.16 17.60 -24.01
CA ALA A 322 2.77 16.28 -23.48
C ALA A 322 3.43 15.93 -22.13
N TRP A 323 4.28 16.81 -21.58
CA TRP A 323 5.05 16.58 -20.36
C TRP A 323 4.72 17.61 -19.28
N PHE A 324 5.03 17.27 -18.03
CA PHE A 324 4.84 18.17 -16.90
C PHE A 324 5.96 19.20 -16.81
N THR A 325 5.59 20.48 -16.71
CA THR A 325 6.49 21.57 -16.35
C THR A 325 6.39 21.86 -14.85
N TRP A 326 7.51 21.83 -14.15
CA TRP A 326 7.65 22.20 -12.74
C TRP A 326 7.61 23.73 -12.60
N MET A 327 6.57 24.23 -11.93
CA MET A 327 6.31 25.66 -11.77
C MET A 327 6.80 26.19 -10.43
N HIS A 328 6.67 25.37 -9.39
CA HIS A 328 7.04 25.74 -8.03
C HIS A 328 7.33 24.48 -7.23
N VAL A 329 8.37 24.53 -6.39
CA VAL A 329 8.67 23.46 -5.43
C VAL A 329 9.01 24.12 -4.10
N HIS A 330 8.34 23.70 -3.04
CA HIS A 330 8.63 24.14 -1.69
C HIS A 330 8.80 22.92 -0.81
N GLN A 331 9.94 22.87 -0.13
CA GLN A 331 10.26 21.84 0.83
C GLN A 331 10.36 22.41 2.25
N THR A 332 9.92 21.63 3.23
CA THR A 332 10.05 21.96 4.66
C THR A 332 10.51 20.72 5.42
N TRP A 333 11.47 20.86 6.33
CA TRP A 333 11.95 19.73 7.15
C TRP A 333 10.82 19.12 8.00
N VAL A 334 10.72 17.79 8.00
CA VAL A 334 9.86 17.04 8.93
C VAL A 334 10.71 16.69 10.17
N GLU A 335 10.92 17.70 11.02
CA GLU A 335 11.67 17.72 12.31
C GLU A 335 13.18 17.34 12.32
N ARG A 336 13.91 17.93 13.29
CA ARG A 336 15.37 18.23 13.34
C ARG A 336 16.33 17.10 12.91
N SER A 337 17.03 17.30 11.80
CA SER A 337 18.44 16.88 11.65
C SER A 337 19.30 18.15 11.57
N GLY A 338 20.45 18.12 12.24
CA GLY A 338 21.26 19.31 12.54
C GLY A 338 21.72 20.09 11.31
N GLU A 339 21.96 21.38 11.52
CA GLU A 339 22.55 22.30 10.54
C GLU A 339 23.77 21.66 9.89
N SER A 340 23.62 21.31 8.61
CA SER A 340 24.73 21.04 7.72
C SER A 340 24.29 21.46 6.33
N ASP A 341 25.20 22.12 5.61
CA ASP A 341 25.03 22.61 4.25
C ASP A 341 24.55 21.48 3.33
N TRP A 342 23.24 21.43 3.10
CA TRP A 342 22.59 20.48 2.22
C TRP A 342 21.80 21.28 1.21
N LEU A 343 21.89 20.86 -0.05
CA LEU A 343 21.15 21.43 -1.17
C LEU A 343 20.43 20.26 -1.86
N PHE A 344 19.09 20.34 -1.86
CA PHE A 344 18.05 19.52 -2.52
C PHE A 344 17.37 18.39 -1.76
#